data_AF-A0AAW4CZB6-F1
#
_entry.id   AF-A0AAW4CZB6-F1
#
_cell.length_a   1.000
_cell.length_b   1.000
_cell.length_c   1.000
_cell.angle_alpha   90.00
_cell.angle_beta   90.00
_cell.angle_gamma   90.00
#
_symmetry.space_group_name_H-M   'P 1'
#
loop_
_entity.id
_entity.type
_entity.pdbx_description
1 polymer ?
#
loop_
_entity_poly.entity_id
_entity_poly.type
_entity_poly.pdbx_seq_one_letter_code
_entity_poly.pdbx_strand_id
1 'polypeptide(L)' 'MPLSTILDLLQRRKELEQNLQLLFNRSCQWVRAERVRGAATIENLTQQLFEITEQIDAARAA' A
#
# COMPACT_ATOMS: atom_id res chain seq x y z
N MET A 1 -19.16 -8.34 -5.22
CA MET A 1 -18.41 -7.62 -6.29
C MET A 1 -18.10 -8.59 -7.44
N PRO A 2 -17.81 -8.11 -8.67
CA PRO A 2 -17.32 -8.98 -9.74
C PRO A 2 -15.99 -9.64 -9.36
N LEU A 3 -15.79 -10.89 -9.76
CA LEU A 3 -14.56 -11.65 -9.46
C LEU A 3 -13.30 -10.96 -10.02
N SER A 4 -13.41 -10.29 -11.18
CA SER A 4 -12.35 -9.48 -11.77
C SER A 4 -11.91 -8.33 -10.87
N THR A 5 -12.86 -7.63 -10.25
CA THR A 5 -12.58 -6.51 -9.33
C THR A 5 -11.81 -6.98 -8.10
N ILE A 6 -12.11 -8.17 -7.56
CA ILE A 6 -11.38 -8.74 -6.42
C ILE A 6 -9.93 -9.09 -6.82
N LEU A 7 -9.73 -9.63 -8.02
CA LEU A 7 -8.40 -9.94 -8.55
C LEU A 7 -7.57 -8.65 -8.76
N ASP A 8 -8.19 -7.59 -9.29
CA ASP A 8 -7.54 -6.29 -9.46
C ASP A 8 -7.13 -5.67 -8.10
N LEU A 9 -8.00 -5.77 -7.09
CA LEU A 9 -7.69 -5.32 -5.73
C LEU A 9 -6.55 -6.11 -5.09
N LEU A 10 -6.52 -7.43 -5.28
CA LEU A 10 -5.42 -8.28 -4.79
C LEU A 10 -4.09 -7.95 -5.47
N GLN A 11 -4.11 -7.72 -6.79
CA GLN A 11 -2.92 -7.29 -7.51
C GLN A 11 -2.44 -5.92 -7.00
N ARG A 12 -3.37 -4.96 -6.84
CA ARG A 12 -3.04 -3.63 -6.35
C ARG A 12 -2.45 -3.65 -4.94
N ARG A 13 -3.00 -4.48 -4.05
CA ARG A 13 -2.45 -4.70 -2.70
C ARG A 13 -0.99 -5.16 -2.77
N LYS A 14 -0.69 -6.16 -3.60
CA LYS A 14 0.67 -6.69 -3.76
C LYS A 14 1.64 -5.62 -4.27
N GLU A 15 1.22 -4.78 -5.21
CA GLU A 15 2.03 -3.66 -5.70
C GLU A 15 2.33 -2.65 -4.59
N LEU A 16 1.35 -2.31 -3.76
CA LEU A 16 1.53 -1.40 -2.63
C LEU A 16 2.49 -1.97 -1.58
N GLU A 17 2.36 -3.26 -1.24
CA GLU A 17 3.28 -3.96 -0.33
C GLU A 17 4.72 -3.90 -0.85
N GLN A 18 4.93 -4.15 -2.15
CA GLN A 18 6.25 -4.05 -2.77
C GLN A 18 6.81 -2.63 -2.74
N ASN A 19 5.99 -1.63 -3.06
CA ASN A 19 6.42 -0.23 -3.04
C ASN A 19 6.79 0.22 -1.63
N LEU A 20 6.02 -0.16 -0.62
CA LEU A 20 6.34 0.10 0.79
C LEU A 20 7.66 -0.56 1.19
N GLN A 21 7.86 -1.82 0.82
CA GLN A 21 9.11 -2.53 1.11
C GLN A 21 10.33 -1.85 0.47
N LEU A 22 10.21 -1.42 -0.78
CA LEU A 22 11.27 -0.68 -1.48
C LEU A 22 11.57 0.67 -0.83
N LEU A 23 10.55 1.41 -0.43
CA LEU A 23 10.69 2.69 0.27
C LEU A 23 11.35 2.51 1.64
N PHE A 24 10.91 1.52 2.42
CA PHE A 24 11.53 1.19 3.70
C PHE A 24 13.00 0.80 3.54
N ASN A 25 13.33 -0.05 2.57
CA ASN A 25 14.72 -0.45 2.31
C ASN A 25 15.61 0.74 1.93
N ARG A 26 15.07 1.70 1.18
CA ARG A 26 15.77 2.93 0.79
C ARG A 26 15.82 3.99 1.89
N SER A 27 14.91 3.92 2.87
CA SER A 27 14.77 4.94 3.91
C SER A 27 16.03 5.14 4.77
N CYS A 28 16.85 4.09 4.91
CA CYS A 28 18.13 4.15 5.61
C CYS A 28 19.14 5.13 4.98
N GLN A 29 19.03 5.37 3.67
CA GLN A 29 19.92 6.25 2.91
C GLN A 29 19.40 7.69 2.80
N TRP A 30 18.18 7.95 3.28
CA TRP A 30 17.55 9.25 3.12
C TRP A 30 18.19 10.33 3.99
N VAL A 31 18.43 11.49 3.38
CA VAL A 31 18.76 12.72 4.11
C VAL A 31 17.52 13.29 4.79
N ARG A 32 17.68 14.22 5.74
CA ARG A 32 16.57 14.74 6.57
C ARG A 32 15.35 15.22 5.76
N ALA A 33 15.57 15.93 4.65
CA ALA A 33 14.50 16.42 3.79
C ALA A 33 13.75 15.27 3.06
N GLU A 34 14.46 14.21 2.69
CA GLU A 34 13.88 13.01 2.07
C GLU A 34 13.12 12.19 3.10
N ARG A 35 13.60 12.11 4.35
CA ARG A 35 12.88 11.42 5.44
C ARG A 35 11.52 12.03 5.72
N VAL A 36 11.40 13.35 5.75
CA VAL A 36 10.11 14.02 5.99
C VAL A 36 9.13 13.74 4.85
N ARG A 37 9.57 13.90 3.58
CA ARG A 37 8.71 13.63 2.42
C ARG A 37 8.37 12.15 2.27
N GLY A 38 9.36 11.29 2.50
CA GLY A 38 9.22 9.86 2.43
C GLY A 38 8.33 9.29 3.52
N ALA A 39 8.35 9.86 4.74
CA ALA A 39 7.44 9.49 5.82
C ALA A 39 5.97 9.73 5.44
N ALA A 40 5.65 10.92 4.91
CA ALA A 40 4.29 11.22 4.42
C ALA A 40 3.87 10.29 3.26
N THR A 41 4.82 9.91 2.40
CA THR A 41 4.57 8.97 1.31
C THR A 41 4.30 7.55 1.82
N ILE A 42 5.08 7.08 2.80
CA ILE A 42 4.90 5.77 3.44
C ILE A 42 3.54 5.74 4.16
N GLU A 43 3.19 6.79 4.90
CA GLU A 43 1.91 6.89 5.59
C GLU A 43 0.73 6.81 4.60
N ASN A 44 0.79 7.57 3.51
CA ASN A 44 -0.24 7.53 2.47
C ASN A 44 -0.39 6.14 1.82
N LEU A 45 0.72 5.49 1.46
CA LEU A 45 0.70 4.15 0.88
C LEU A 45 0.21 3.09 1.87
N THR A 46 0.52 3.26 3.15
CA THR A 46 0.02 2.38 4.23
C THR A 46 -1.49 2.54 4.40
N GLN A 47 -2.00 3.76 4.34
CA GLN A 47 -3.44 4.04 4.38
C GLN A 47 -4.17 3.40 3.20
N GLN A 48 -3.65 3.54 1.97
CA GLN A 48 -4.23 2.89 0.78
C GLN A 48 -4.26 1.35 0.91
N LEU A 49 -3.21 0.76 1.51
CA LEU A 49 -3.15 -0.68 1.72
C LEU A 49 -4.21 -1.15 2.72
N PHE A 50 -4.44 -0.38 3.78
CA PHE A 50 -5.51 -0.64 4.75
C PHE A 50 -6.90 -0.60 4.07
N GLU A 51 -7.18 0.47 3.31
CA GLU A 51 -8.46 0.63 2.61
C GLU A 51 -8.74 -0.49 1.60
N ILE A 52 -7.73 -0.92 0.83
CA ILE A 52 -7.87 -2.04 -0.10
C ILE A 52 -8.10 -3.36 0.66
N THR A 53 -7.47 -3.53 1.82
CA THR A 53 -7.68 -4.72 2.65
C THR A 53 -9.12 -4.76 3.17
N GLU A 54 -9.65 -3.64 3.65
CA GLU A 54 -11.05 -3.55 4.08
C GLU A 54 -12.02 -3.82 2.91
N GLN A 55 -11.75 -3.31 1.71
CA GLN A 55 -12.57 -3.58 0.53
C GLN A 55 -12.58 -5.05 0.14
N ILE A 56 -11.43 -5.73 0.24
CA ILE A 56 -11.31 -7.17 -0.03
C ILE A 56 -12.07 -7.97 1.03
N ASP A 57 -11.94 -7.62 2.31
CA ASP A 57 -12.60 -8.32 3.40
C ASP A 57 -14.12 -8.14 3.33
N ALA A 58 -14.60 -6.93 3.02
CA ALA A 58 -16.02 -6.66 2.76
C ALA A 58 -16.54 -7.45 1.55
N ALA A 59 -15.74 -7.54 0.47
CA ALA A 59 -16.12 -8.31 -0.71
C ALA A 59 -16.12 -9.83 -0.48
N ARG A 60 -15.36 -10.33 0.49
CA ARG A 60 -15.34 -11.75 0.89
C ARG A 60 -16.49 -12.10 1.83
N ALA A 61 -16.94 -11.16 2.66
CA ALA A 61 -18.02 -11.35 3.61
C ALA A 61 -19.44 -11.21 3.00
N ALA A 62 -19.54 -10.62 1.80
CA ALA A 62 -20.77 -10.45 1.03
C ALA A 62 -21.05 -11.63 0.09
#